data_AF-A0A938MUM6-F1
#
_entry.id   AF-A0A938MUM6-F1
#
_cell.length_a   1.000
_cell.length_b   1.000
_cell.length_c   1.000
_cell.angle_alpha   90.00
_cell.angle_beta   90.00
_cell.angle_gamma   90.00
#
_symmetry.space_group_name_H-M   'P 1'
#
loop_
_entity.id
_entity.type
_entity.pdbx_description
1 polymer ?
#
loop_
_entity_poly.entity_id
_entity_poly.type
_entity_poly.pdbx_seq_one_letter_code
_entity_poly.pdbx_strand_id
1 'polypeptide(L)'
;MRRVVSVRSADGGFTLIELLVSLVIMGVLLAILLPAVQCARETARRLQCGHQLKQIALAMHNYHGTHNSLPYGVNAGWGHSWSAHLLPFVEQQALADIVPWTESGWWGGNDRNSIAFRTLARAKLTLFRCPSQGPPFTSDVNGLPGRFVTNYLACAGGDARHDNRGAGGMDRSNGMFLAAHFDSDPKRPTRLSDVRDGTSRTLMVSESVFLLESESTCFICDRFYLYHPDADSRGGYDFSEALGSTFYPINTSAVNNAERECAFSSHHPGGVCGVHADGATEFFNESVDLETWRAIGSIRDHDLAPTRGRLPSAFSVCHTGSDMAARRQTRRMR
;
A
#
# COMPACT_ATOMS: atom_id res chain seq x y z
N MET A 1 74.03 -19.53 -3.35
CA MET A 1 73.40 -20.27 -4.46
C MET A 1 71.89 -19.96 -4.46
N ARG A 2 71.39 -19.15 -5.42
CA ARG A 2 69.95 -18.87 -5.59
C ARG A 2 69.40 -19.77 -6.70
N ARG A 3 68.44 -20.63 -6.38
CA ARG A 3 67.73 -21.49 -7.35
C ARG A 3 66.66 -20.64 -8.03
N VAL A 4 66.83 -20.37 -9.32
CA VAL A 4 65.79 -19.74 -10.15
C VAL A 4 64.74 -20.81 -10.47
N VAL A 5 63.51 -20.61 -10.03
CA VAL A 5 62.37 -21.46 -10.40
C VAL A 5 61.93 -21.03 -11.81
N SER A 6 62.13 -21.91 -12.78
CA SER A 6 61.64 -21.73 -14.15
C SER A 6 60.15 -22.08 -14.18
N VAL A 7 59.30 -21.07 -14.33
CA VAL A 7 57.89 -21.26 -14.69
C VAL A 7 57.86 -21.60 -16.17
N ARG A 8 57.50 -22.84 -16.53
CA ARG A 8 57.27 -23.22 -17.92
C ARG A 8 55.90 -22.67 -18.33
N SER A 9 55.90 -21.65 -19.20
CA SER A 9 54.70 -21.23 -19.91
C SER A 9 54.30 -22.33 -20.88
N ALA A 10 53.17 -22.98 -20.65
CA ALA A 10 52.54 -23.83 -21.65
C ALA A 10 51.79 -22.91 -22.61
N ASP A 11 52.35 -22.69 -23.80
CA ASP A 11 51.74 -21.88 -24.85
C ASP A 11 50.59 -22.65 -25.52
N GLY A 12 49.42 -22.65 -24.87
CA GLY A 12 48.15 -23.00 -25.50
C GLY A 12 47.48 -21.73 -26.02
N GLY A 13 47.65 -21.42 -27.30
CA GLY A 13 46.92 -20.33 -27.96
C GLY A 13 45.45 -20.71 -28.16
N PHE A 14 44.52 -19.92 -27.61
CA PHE A 14 43.09 -20.08 -27.85
C PHE A 14 42.76 -19.79 -29.32
N THR A 15 42.01 -20.67 -29.98
CA THR A 15 41.53 -20.41 -31.34
C THR A 15 40.36 -19.43 -31.32
N LEU A 16 40.21 -18.62 -32.37
CA LEU A 16 39.08 -17.69 -32.53
C LEU A 16 37.72 -18.42 -32.39
N ILE A 17 37.67 -19.66 -32.88
CA ILE A 17 36.47 -20.52 -32.84
C ILE A 17 36.14 -20.91 -31.40
N GLU A 18 37.11 -21.34 -30.59
CA GLU A 18 36.87 -21.73 -29.19
C GLU A 18 36.37 -20.55 -28.35
N LEU A 19 36.91 -19.34 -28.58
CA LEU A 19 36.42 -18.13 -27.93
C LEU A 19 34.97 -17.82 -28.33
N LEU A 20 34.65 -17.93 -29.63
CA LEU A 20 33.32 -17.64 -30.16
C LEU A 20 32.28 -18.64 -29.63
N VAL A 21 32.59 -19.94 -29.66
CA VAL A 21 31.70 -20.99 -29.12
C VAL A 21 31.46 -20.79 -27.63
N SER A 22 32.50 -20.44 -26.87
CA SER A 22 32.38 -20.20 -25.42
C SER A 22 31.49 -19.00 -25.11
N LEU A 23 31.65 -17.89 -25.85
CA LEU A 23 30.79 -16.72 -25.69
C LEU A 23 29.34 -17.00 -26.10
N VAL A 24 29.11 -17.81 -27.14
CA VAL A 24 27.77 -18.26 -27.54
C VAL A 24 27.12 -19.07 -26.43
N ILE A 25 27.83 -20.06 -25.86
CA ILE A 25 27.30 -20.89 -24.78
C ILE A 25 27.00 -20.04 -23.53
N MET A 26 27.92 -19.16 -23.11
CA MET A 26 27.68 -18.25 -21.99
C MET A 26 26.50 -17.30 -22.25
N GLY A 27 26.38 -16.78 -23.47
CA GLY A 27 25.26 -15.93 -23.87
C GLY A 27 23.91 -16.64 -23.76
N VAL A 28 23.82 -17.89 -24.22
CA VAL A 28 22.60 -18.71 -24.12
C VAL A 28 22.26 -19.01 -22.66
N LEU A 29 23.25 -19.38 -21.84
CA LEU A 29 23.04 -19.63 -20.41
C LEU A 29 22.52 -18.38 -19.69
N LEU A 30 23.11 -17.21 -19.94
CA LEU A 30 22.67 -15.95 -19.34
C LEU A 30 21.26 -15.54 -19.81
N ALA A 31 20.92 -15.78 -21.08
CA ALA A 31 19.60 -15.49 -21.62
C ALA A 31 18.49 -16.30 -20.94
N ILE A 32 18.78 -17.55 -20.56
CA ILE A 32 17.83 -18.42 -19.84
C ILE A 32 17.79 -18.05 -18.34
N LEU A 33 18.91 -17.66 -17.74
CA LEU A 33 19.00 -17.36 -16.31
C LEU A 33 18.38 -16.00 -15.93
N LEU A 34 18.47 -14.97 -16.77
CA LEU A 34 18.02 -13.63 -16.41
C LEU A 34 16.50 -13.54 -16.11
N PRO A 35 15.59 -14.09 -16.94
CA PRO A 35 14.16 -14.09 -16.62
C PRO A 35 13.85 -14.88 -15.34
N ALA A 36 14.53 -16.01 -15.15
CA ALA A 36 14.35 -16.85 -13.96
C ALA A 36 14.76 -16.13 -12.68
N VAL A 37 15.89 -15.41 -12.70
CA VAL A 37 16.35 -14.60 -11.55
C VAL A 37 15.37 -13.48 -11.23
N GLN A 38 14.78 -12.82 -12.23
CA GLN A 38 13.81 -11.76 -12.01
C GLN A 38 12.53 -12.29 -11.36
N CYS A 39 11.97 -13.40 -11.87
CA CYS A 39 10.82 -14.06 -11.27
C CYS A 39 11.08 -14.50 -9.82
N ALA A 40 12.28 -15.05 -9.56
CA ALA A 40 12.67 -15.46 -8.21
C ALA A 40 12.77 -14.25 -7.25
N ARG A 41 13.36 -13.14 -7.70
CA ARG A 41 13.45 -11.91 -6.89
C ARG A 41 12.07 -11.35 -6.55
N GLU A 42 11.15 -11.35 -7.51
CA GLU A 42 9.80 -10.83 -7.26
C GLU A 42 9.00 -11.74 -6.33
N THR A 43 9.14 -13.05 -6.48
CA THR A 43 8.56 -14.02 -5.55
C THR A 43 9.09 -13.80 -4.12
N ALA A 44 10.40 -13.57 -3.97
CA ALA A 44 10.99 -13.28 -2.67
C ALA A 44 10.47 -11.98 -2.04
N ARG A 45 10.32 -10.92 -2.84
CA ARG A 45 9.71 -9.65 -2.38
C ARG A 45 8.27 -9.84 -1.93
N ARG A 46 7.47 -10.59 -2.69
CA ARG A 46 6.09 -10.92 -2.34
C ARG A 46 6.00 -11.74 -1.05
N LEU A 47 6.89 -12.72 -0.85
CA LEU A 47 6.99 -13.45 0.41
C LEU A 47 7.32 -12.52 1.57
N GLN A 48 8.23 -11.57 1.37
CA GLN A 48 8.56 -10.57 2.38
C GLN A 48 7.35 -9.69 2.75
N CYS A 49 6.53 -9.26 1.78
CA CYS A 49 5.26 -8.56 2.04
C CYS A 49 4.30 -9.40 2.88
N GLY A 50 4.15 -10.69 2.54
CA GLY A 50 3.37 -11.63 3.34
C GLY A 50 3.89 -11.73 4.78
N HIS A 51 5.19 -11.83 4.98
CA HIS A 51 5.78 -11.83 6.33
C HIS A 51 5.54 -10.52 7.08
N GLN A 52 5.69 -9.36 6.43
CA GLN A 52 5.40 -8.05 7.03
C GLN A 52 3.93 -7.95 7.47
N LEU A 53 3.01 -8.33 6.59
CA LEU A 53 1.57 -8.38 6.90
C LEU A 53 1.26 -9.34 8.05
N LYS A 54 1.93 -10.51 8.12
CA LYS A 54 1.79 -11.44 9.24
C LYS A 54 2.24 -10.83 10.57
N GLN A 55 3.35 -10.08 10.56
CA GLN A 55 3.84 -9.36 11.74
C GLN A 55 2.89 -8.23 12.17
N ILE A 56 2.32 -7.50 11.20
CA ILE A 56 1.28 -6.49 11.47
C ILE A 56 0.05 -7.15 12.12
N ALA A 57 -0.43 -8.27 11.59
CA ALA A 57 -1.57 -8.98 12.17
C ALA A 57 -1.27 -9.52 13.58
N LEU A 58 -0.06 -10.03 13.82
CA LEU A 58 0.35 -10.44 15.17
C LEU A 58 0.33 -9.27 16.15
N ALA A 59 0.85 -8.11 15.74
CA ALA A 59 0.80 -6.89 16.54
C ALA A 59 -0.65 -6.44 16.81
N MET A 60 -1.54 -6.53 15.81
CA MET A 60 -2.97 -6.25 15.97
C MET A 60 -3.64 -7.20 16.98
N HIS A 61 -3.31 -8.49 16.95
CA HIS A 61 -3.83 -9.45 17.94
C HIS A 61 -3.31 -9.17 19.35
N ASN A 62 -2.03 -8.78 19.50
CA ASN A 62 -1.48 -8.39 20.80
C ASN A 62 -2.11 -7.08 21.33
N TYR A 63 -2.36 -6.12 20.44
CA TYR A 63 -3.14 -4.93 20.75
C TYR A 63 -4.54 -5.31 21.22
N HIS A 64 -5.24 -6.18 20.49
CA HIS A 64 -6.56 -6.66 20.88
C HIS A 64 -6.53 -7.42 22.21
N GLY A 65 -5.50 -8.20 22.50
CA GLY A 65 -5.35 -8.91 23.78
C GLY A 65 -5.23 -7.96 24.98
N THR A 66 -4.67 -6.76 24.77
CA THR A 66 -4.48 -5.76 25.83
C THR A 66 -5.62 -4.75 25.93
N HIS A 67 -6.23 -4.36 24.80
CA HIS A 67 -7.26 -3.32 24.72
C HIS A 67 -8.68 -3.86 24.54
N ASN A 68 -8.81 -5.17 24.27
CA ASN A 68 -10.08 -5.87 24.01
C ASN A 68 -10.87 -5.32 22.80
N SER A 69 -10.16 -4.67 21.88
CA SER A 69 -10.64 -4.18 20.59
C SER A 69 -9.45 -3.98 19.65
N LEU A 70 -9.70 -3.88 18.36
CA LEU A 70 -8.71 -3.40 17.39
C LEU A 70 -8.55 -1.88 17.52
N PRO A 71 -7.43 -1.30 17.04
CA PRO A 71 -7.30 0.15 16.98
C PRO A 71 -8.27 0.70 15.93
N TYR A 72 -8.61 1.98 16.06
CA TYR A 72 -9.29 2.69 14.98
C TYR A 72 -8.36 2.82 13.78
N GLY A 73 -8.96 2.93 12.59
CA GLY A 73 -8.24 3.20 11.35
C GLY A 73 -7.51 4.53 11.41
N VAL A 74 -8.28 5.58 11.67
CA VAL A 74 -7.79 6.96 11.80
C VAL A 74 -8.61 7.68 12.86
N ASN A 75 -7.91 8.48 13.65
CA ASN A 75 -8.49 9.45 14.54
C ASN A 75 -8.59 10.83 13.86
N ALA A 76 -9.77 11.20 13.38
CA ALA A 76 -10.02 12.43 12.64
C ALA A 76 -10.11 13.71 13.49
N GLY A 77 -9.74 13.67 14.78
CA GLY A 77 -9.59 14.88 15.62
C GLY A 77 -8.22 15.00 16.28
N TRP A 78 -7.36 14.02 16.07
CA TRP A 78 -6.04 13.93 16.69
C TRP A 78 -4.98 13.39 15.71
N GLY A 79 -5.34 13.06 14.47
CA GLY A 79 -4.47 12.65 13.37
C GLY A 79 -3.74 11.30 13.52
N HIS A 80 -3.85 10.57 14.63
CA HIS A 80 -3.17 9.27 14.75
C HIS A 80 -3.81 8.19 13.88
N SER A 81 -2.97 7.38 13.22
CA SER A 81 -3.40 6.21 12.45
C SER A 81 -3.34 4.93 13.29
N TRP A 82 -4.00 3.88 12.81
CA TRP A 82 -3.97 2.53 13.39
C TRP A 82 -2.55 2.02 13.65
N SER A 83 -1.58 2.39 12.81
CA SER A 83 -0.23 1.85 12.90
C SER A 83 0.58 2.44 14.06
N ALA A 84 0.26 3.67 14.52
CA ALA A 84 0.86 4.26 15.71
C ALA A 84 0.53 3.46 16.97
N HIS A 85 -0.69 2.94 17.04
CA HIS A 85 -1.13 2.09 18.15
C HIS A 85 -0.39 0.74 18.21
N LEU A 86 0.22 0.32 17.11
CA LEU A 86 0.99 -0.92 17.04
C LEU A 86 2.43 -0.80 17.51
N LEU A 87 2.98 0.42 17.64
CA LEU A 87 4.39 0.64 17.97
C LEU A 87 4.88 -0.15 19.20
N PRO A 88 4.14 -0.21 20.33
CA PRO A 88 4.55 -1.01 21.49
C PRO A 88 4.61 -2.52 21.20
N PHE A 89 3.81 -2.99 20.24
CA PHE A 89 3.65 -4.40 19.88
C PHE A 89 4.60 -4.86 18.76
N VAL A 90 5.40 -3.94 18.21
CA VAL A 90 6.43 -4.20 17.19
C VAL A 90 7.82 -3.75 17.65
N GLU A 91 8.04 -3.73 18.97
CA GLU A 91 9.31 -3.37 19.61
C GLU A 91 9.78 -1.93 19.32
N GLN A 92 8.84 -1.01 19.09
CA GLN A 92 9.12 0.41 18.81
C GLN A 92 8.71 1.31 19.98
N GLN A 93 9.05 0.93 21.22
CA GLN A 93 8.67 1.66 22.43
C GLN A 93 9.16 3.12 22.40
N ALA A 94 10.39 3.37 21.97
CA ALA A 94 10.94 4.72 21.89
C ALA A 94 10.16 5.65 20.95
N LEU A 95 9.53 5.10 19.91
CA LEU A 95 8.64 5.87 19.03
C LEU A 95 7.24 6.00 19.65
N ALA A 96 6.76 4.98 20.37
CA ALA A 96 5.48 5.02 21.05
C ALA A 96 5.43 6.11 22.13
N ASP A 97 6.52 6.28 22.89
CA ASP A 97 6.62 7.24 23.99
C ASP A 97 6.53 8.71 23.54
N ILE A 98 6.82 8.98 22.26
CA ILE A 98 6.78 10.33 21.69
C ILE A 98 5.49 10.61 20.89
N VAL A 99 4.56 9.66 20.80
CA VAL A 99 3.28 9.87 20.09
C VAL A 99 2.41 10.84 20.88
N PRO A 100 2.03 12.00 20.31
CA PRO A 100 1.29 13.01 21.04
C PRO A 100 -0.23 12.74 21.00
N TRP A 101 -0.68 11.71 21.75
CA TRP A 101 -2.07 11.20 21.74
C TRP A 101 -3.18 12.21 22.03
N THR A 102 -2.83 13.37 22.58
CA THR A 102 -3.74 14.42 23.02
C THR A 102 -3.44 15.75 22.32
N GLU A 103 -2.76 15.75 21.18
CA GLU A 103 -2.51 16.96 20.39
C GLU A 103 -3.21 16.86 19.03
N SER A 104 -4.07 17.84 18.71
CA SER A 104 -4.65 17.99 17.38
C SER A 104 -3.57 18.57 16.46
N GLY A 105 -2.98 17.80 15.56
CA GLY A 105 -1.94 18.29 14.65
C GLY A 105 -2.48 18.74 13.29
N TRP A 106 -3.32 19.78 13.30
CA TRP A 106 -3.96 20.32 12.11
C TRP A 106 -2.91 20.81 11.10
N TRP A 107 -3.07 20.46 9.81
CA TRP A 107 -2.11 20.80 8.75
C TRP A 107 -1.78 22.31 8.64
N GLY A 108 -2.75 23.18 8.93
CA GLY A 108 -2.57 24.65 8.93
C GLY A 108 -2.03 25.23 10.24
N GLY A 109 -1.78 24.40 11.26
CA GLY A 109 -1.26 24.75 12.56
C GLY A 109 0.27 24.76 12.62
N ASN A 110 0.82 24.95 13.83
CA ASN A 110 2.27 24.90 14.05
C ASN A 110 2.83 23.47 14.10
N ASP A 111 1.98 22.45 13.93
CA ASP A 111 2.28 21.04 14.22
C ASP A 111 3.22 20.40 13.20
N ARG A 112 3.22 20.88 11.95
CA ARG A 112 4.25 20.52 10.95
C ARG A 112 5.67 20.83 11.42
N ASN A 113 5.82 21.79 12.34
CA ASN A 113 7.11 22.18 12.91
C ASN A 113 7.44 21.46 14.24
N SER A 114 6.51 20.67 14.80
CA SER A 114 6.77 19.90 16.02
C SER A 114 7.90 18.89 15.79
N ILE A 115 8.83 18.85 16.72
CA ILE A 115 9.95 17.90 16.68
C ILE A 115 9.42 16.46 16.75
N ALA A 116 8.38 16.20 17.54
CA ALA A 116 7.79 14.87 17.71
C ALA A 116 7.16 14.38 16.39
N PHE A 117 6.29 15.19 15.77
CA PHE A 117 5.67 14.86 14.48
C PHE A 117 6.71 14.63 13.39
N ARG A 118 7.73 15.48 13.27
CA ARG A 118 8.79 15.31 12.26
C ARG A 118 9.63 14.06 12.52
N THR A 119 9.83 13.68 13.78
CA THR A 119 10.55 12.46 14.15
C THR A 119 9.75 11.23 13.76
N LEU A 120 8.46 11.18 14.12
CA LEU A 120 7.54 10.09 13.79
C LEU A 120 7.35 9.95 12.28
N ALA A 121 7.09 11.05 11.57
CA ALA A 121 6.86 11.04 10.12
C ALA A 121 8.10 10.63 9.31
N ARG A 122 9.30 10.72 9.89
CA ARG A 122 10.58 10.32 9.24
C ARG A 122 11.08 8.96 9.73
N ALA A 123 10.42 8.35 10.71
CA ALA A 123 10.80 7.05 11.24
C ALA A 123 10.69 5.97 10.15
N LYS A 124 11.80 5.29 9.87
CA LYS A 124 11.89 4.29 8.80
C LYS A 124 11.66 2.90 9.35
N LEU A 125 10.40 2.48 9.41
CA LEU A 125 10.02 1.14 9.82
C LEU A 125 9.74 0.29 8.60
N THR A 126 10.70 -0.57 8.25
CA THR A 126 10.61 -1.47 7.08
C THR A 126 9.42 -2.41 7.17
N LEU A 127 8.92 -2.70 8.38
CA LEU A 127 7.69 -3.47 8.59
C LEU A 127 6.51 -2.92 7.76
N PHE A 128 6.43 -1.60 7.57
CA PHE A 128 5.29 -0.96 6.93
C PHE A 128 5.55 -0.57 5.46
N ARG A 129 6.56 -1.18 4.84
CA ARG A 129 7.01 -0.85 3.48
C ARG A 129 7.15 -2.08 2.62
N CYS A 130 6.48 -2.07 1.46
CA CYS A 130 6.63 -3.11 0.45
C CYS A 130 8.02 -3.00 -0.22
N PRO A 131 8.83 -4.07 -0.28
CA PRO A 131 10.13 -4.07 -0.99
C PRO A 131 10.01 -3.95 -2.52
N SER A 132 8.85 -4.21 -3.11
CA SER A 132 8.61 -3.96 -4.55
C SER A 132 8.30 -2.49 -4.85
N GLN A 133 7.98 -1.70 -3.83
CA GLN A 133 7.81 -0.27 -3.97
C GLN A 133 9.16 0.46 -4.01
N GLY A 134 9.42 1.17 -5.11
CA GLY A 134 10.58 2.06 -5.24
C GLY A 134 10.60 3.20 -4.22
N PRO A 135 11.72 3.93 -4.07
CA PRO A 135 11.74 5.13 -3.25
C PRO A 135 10.75 6.18 -3.81
N PRO A 136 10.25 7.10 -2.96
CA PRO A 136 9.54 8.28 -3.42
C PRO A 136 10.32 9.03 -4.52
N PHE A 137 9.61 9.54 -5.54
CA PHE A 137 10.24 10.32 -6.62
C PHE A 137 10.86 11.63 -6.11
N THR A 138 10.21 12.24 -5.12
CA THR A 138 10.67 13.43 -4.41
C THR A 138 11.08 13.05 -2.98
N SER A 139 12.14 13.68 -2.47
CA SER A 139 12.52 13.57 -1.06
C SER A 139 11.58 14.35 -0.15
N ASP A 140 10.81 15.29 -0.71
CA ASP A 140 9.79 16.08 -0.03
C ASP A 140 8.40 15.55 -0.39
N VAL A 141 7.70 14.99 0.59
CA VAL A 141 6.31 14.53 0.46
C VAL A 141 5.43 15.44 1.33
N ASN A 142 4.53 16.19 0.68
CA ASN A 142 3.65 17.20 1.27
C ASN A 142 4.38 18.31 2.06
N GLY A 143 5.53 18.80 1.61
CA GLY A 143 6.27 19.85 2.33
C GLY A 143 6.98 19.34 3.59
N LEU A 144 7.16 18.02 3.71
CA LEU A 144 7.96 17.38 4.73
C LEU A 144 9.12 16.57 4.11
N PRO A 145 10.33 17.15 4.03
CA PRO A 145 11.52 16.45 3.56
C PRO A 145 11.83 15.22 4.40
N GLY A 146 12.12 14.10 3.75
CA GLY A 146 12.50 12.82 4.36
C GLY A 146 11.34 12.01 4.94
N ARG A 147 10.09 12.40 4.67
CA ARG A 147 8.90 11.69 5.14
C ARG A 147 8.89 10.23 4.66
N PHE A 148 8.57 9.33 5.57
CA PHE A 148 8.38 7.91 5.28
C PHE A 148 6.92 7.64 4.91
N VAL A 149 6.71 6.86 3.85
CA VAL A 149 5.40 6.56 3.28
C VAL A 149 5.16 5.06 3.42
N THR A 150 3.96 4.68 3.86
CA THR A 150 3.58 3.27 4.01
C THR A 150 3.00 2.70 2.72
N ASN A 151 3.01 1.37 2.61
CA ASN A 151 2.32 0.63 1.55
C ASN A 151 1.20 -0.26 2.09
N TYR A 152 0.89 -0.20 3.38
CA TYR A 152 -0.13 -1.05 3.98
C TYR A 152 -1.21 -0.18 4.57
N LEU A 153 -2.45 -0.43 4.14
CA LEU A 153 -3.62 0.30 4.61
C LEU A 153 -4.57 -0.67 5.28
N ALA A 154 -5.19 -0.20 6.34
CA ALA A 154 -6.24 -0.95 7.02
C ALA A 154 -7.54 -0.92 6.19
N CYS A 155 -8.36 -1.96 6.28
CA CYS A 155 -9.58 -2.06 5.49
C CYS A 155 -10.75 -1.32 6.15
N ALA A 156 -11.25 -0.31 5.44
CA ALA A 156 -12.43 0.45 5.82
C ALA A 156 -13.74 -0.25 5.45
N GLY A 157 -13.77 -1.13 4.46
CA GLY A 157 -14.98 -1.87 4.09
C GLY A 157 -15.11 -2.21 2.61
N GLY A 158 -16.23 -2.87 2.29
CA GLY A 158 -16.70 -3.14 0.92
C GLY A 158 -17.69 -2.11 0.39
N ASP A 159 -18.21 -1.23 1.25
CA ASP A 159 -19.16 -0.18 0.91
C ASP A 159 -18.58 1.25 1.00
N ALA A 160 -17.30 1.39 1.39
CA ALA A 160 -16.57 2.66 1.41
C ALA A 160 -16.25 3.14 -0.01
N ARG A 161 -17.02 4.12 -0.50
CA ARG A 161 -16.90 4.71 -1.84
C ARG A 161 -15.98 5.92 -1.87
N HIS A 162 -15.82 6.59 -0.74
CA HIS A 162 -14.94 7.75 -0.66
C HIS A 162 -14.23 7.79 0.70
N ASP A 163 -13.10 8.47 0.69
CA ASP A 163 -12.22 8.78 1.82
C ASP A 163 -12.82 9.73 2.86
N ASN A 164 -13.89 10.45 2.53
CA ASN A 164 -14.46 11.49 3.41
C ASN A 164 -15.59 10.97 4.32
N ARG A 165 -16.01 11.80 5.29
CA ARG A 165 -17.17 11.49 6.14
C ARG A 165 -18.49 11.44 5.38
N GLY A 166 -19.40 10.59 5.84
CA GLY A 166 -20.80 10.58 5.39
C GLY A 166 -21.26 9.25 4.80
N ALA A 167 -22.41 9.27 4.11
CA ALA A 167 -22.97 8.04 3.54
C ALA A 167 -22.06 7.49 2.44
N GLY A 168 -21.52 6.27 2.63
CA GLY A 168 -20.51 5.69 1.74
C GLY A 168 -19.08 6.14 2.06
N GLY A 169 -18.86 6.86 3.16
CA GLY A 169 -17.55 7.25 3.65
C GLY A 169 -16.88 6.17 4.49
N MET A 170 -15.55 6.20 4.58
CA MET A 170 -14.77 5.28 5.44
C MET A 170 -15.08 5.44 6.95
N ASP A 171 -15.75 6.52 7.36
CA ASP A 171 -16.22 6.71 8.73
C ASP A 171 -17.50 5.91 9.03
N ARG A 172 -18.28 5.55 8.01
CA ARG A 172 -19.60 4.90 8.11
C ARG A 172 -19.70 3.62 7.29
N SER A 173 -18.57 3.03 6.96
CA SER A 173 -18.47 1.79 6.19
C SER A 173 -18.53 0.54 7.06
N ASN A 174 -18.63 -0.60 6.40
CA ASN A 174 -18.85 -1.92 6.99
C ASN A 174 -17.57 -2.73 7.23
N GLY A 175 -16.40 -2.11 7.19
CA GLY A 175 -15.12 -2.80 7.42
C GLY A 175 -14.68 -2.82 8.87
N MET A 176 -13.50 -3.41 9.07
CA MET A 176 -12.99 -3.66 10.41
C MET A 176 -12.36 -2.42 11.04
N PHE A 177 -11.80 -1.52 10.24
CA PHE A 177 -11.16 -0.29 10.72
C PHE A 177 -11.99 0.93 10.34
N LEU A 178 -12.51 1.60 11.35
CA LEU A 178 -13.31 2.80 11.18
C LEU A 178 -12.45 4.05 11.27
N ALA A 179 -12.73 5.04 10.44
CA ALA A 179 -12.35 6.42 10.71
C ALA A 179 -13.36 7.03 11.69
N ALA A 180 -12.89 7.70 12.74
CA ALA A 180 -13.78 8.29 13.75
C ALA A 180 -13.28 9.65 14.24
N HIS A 181 -14.21 10.54 14.60
CA HIS A 181 -13.91 11.77 15.32
C HIS A 181 -14.35 11.64 16.77
N PHE A 182 -13.39 11.51 17.68
CA PHE A 182 -13.66 11.15 19.08
C PHE A 182 -14.51 12.17 19.82
N ASP A 183 -14.44 13.44 19.44
CA ASP A 183 -15.16 14.51 20.12
C ASP A 183 -16.61 14.68 19.63
N SER A 184 -16.96 14.16 18.44
CA SER A 184 -18.27 14.40 17.81
C SER A 184 -19.05 13.15 17.40
N ASP A 185 -18.38 12.02 17.17
CA ASP A 185 -19.01 10.73 16.84
C ASP A 185 -18.21 9.58 17.48
N PRO A 186 -18.40 9.32 18.79
CA PRO A 186 -17.69 8.27 19.51
C PRO A 186 -18.22 6.89 19.09
N LYS A 187 -17.78 6.44 17.92
CA LYS A 187 -17.98 5.05 17.50
C LYS A 187 -17.10 4.17 18.34
N ARG A 188 -17.61 3.02 18.77
CA ARG A 188 -16.78 2.02 19.44
C ARG A 188 -15.81 1.39 18.42
N PRO A 189 -14.56 1.07 18.82
CA PRO A 189 -13.67 0.33 17.94
C PRO A 189 -14.18 -1.11 17.76
N THR A 190 -13.86 -1.69 16.61
CA THR A 190 -14.27 -3.05 16.25
C THR A 190 -13.54 -4.07 17.10
N ARG A 191 -14.25 -5.10 17.56
CA ARG A 191 -13.66 -6.27 18.24
C ARG A 191 -13.59 -7.44 17.26
N LEU A 192 -12.69 -8.39 17.48
CA LEU A 192 -12.66 -9.59 16.65
C LEU A 192 -13.98 -10.38 16.71
N SER A 193 -14.71 -10.29 17.83
CA SER A 193 -16.05 -10.88 17.99
C SER A 193 -17.15 -10.18 17.17
N ASP A 194 -16.90 -8.98 16.64
CA ASP A 194 -17.87 -8.27 15.79
C ASP A 194 -17.86 -8.76 14.34
N VAL A 195 -16.79 -9.48 13.94
CA VAL A 195 -16.59 -10.04 12.60
C VAL A 195 -17.43 -11.31 12.46
N ARG A 196 -18.62 -11.18 11.85
CA ARG A 196 -19.61 -12.26 11.77
C ARG A 196 -19.42 -13.17 10.57
N ASP A 197 -18.76 -12.68 9.52
CA ASP A 197 -18.50 -13.46 8.29
C ASP A 197 -17.30 -14.42 8.44
N GLY A 198 -16.67 -14.39 9.61
CA GLY A 198 -15.52 -15.21 9.97
C GLY A 198 -14.20 -14.46 9.83
N THR A 199 -13.36 -14.52 10.86
CA THR A 199 -12.08 -13.82 10.88
C THR A 199 -11.10 -14.28 9.79
N SER A 200 -11.28 -15.50 9.26
CA SER A 200 -10.47 -16.04 8.17
C SER A 200 -10.90 -15.59 6.77
N ARG A 201 -11.99 -14.81 6.67
CA ARG A 201 -12.56 -14.33 5.41
C ARG A 201 -12.68 -12.80 5.33
N THR A 202 -12.33 -12.11 6.41
CA THR A 202 -12.41 -10.65 6.47
C THR A 202 -11.01 -10.05 6.37
N LEU A 203 -10.79 -9.17 5.40
CA LEU A 203 -9.53 -8.46 5.19
C LEU A 203 -9.28 -7.46 6.32
N MET A 204 -8.09 -7.52 6.91
CA MET A 204 -7.61 -6.59 7.93
C MET A 204 -6.80 -5.46 7.30
N VAL A 205 -5.73 -5.81 6.59
CA VAL A 205 -4.77 -4.87 5.98
C VAL A 205 -4.37 -5.42 4.62
N SER A 206 -4.22 -4.54 3.63
CA SER A 206 -3.72 -4.91 2.31
C SER A 206 -2.76 -3.86 1.77
N GLU A 207 -2.01 -4.28 0.75
CA GLU A 207 -1.11 -3.42 0.01
C GLU A 207 -1.84 -2.30 -0.72
N SER A 208 -1.18 -1.15 -0.75
CA SER A 208 -1.49 -0.03 -1.62
C SER A 208 -0.20 0.59 -2.15
N VAL A 209 -0.19 0.98 -3.42
CA VAL A 209 0.86 1.84 -3.96
C VAL A 209 0.63 3.29 -3.54
N PHE A 210 1.69 4.07 -3.58
CA PHE A 210 1.61 5.52 -3.74
C PHE A 210 2.20 5.87 -5.10
N LEU A 211 1.59 6.82 -5.80
CA LEU A 211 1.97 7.23 -7.15
C LEU A 211 2.50 8.65 -7.09
N LEU A 212 3.84 8.80 -7.09
CA LEU A 212 4.50 10.11 -7.06
C LEU A 212 4.94 10.60 -8.45
N GLU A 213 4.60 9.88 -9.53
CA GLU A 213 5.30 10.03 -10.81
C GLU A 213 4.65 10.93 -11.87
N SER A 214 3.42 11.47 -11.72
CA SER A 214 2.90 12.29 -12.84
C SER A 214 1.81 13.32 -12.58
N GLU A 215 1.38 13.57 -11.34
CA GLU A 215 0.27 14.50 -11.13
C GLU A 215 0.74 15.71 -10.35
N SER A 216 0.76 16.87 -11.03
CA SER A 216 1.08 18.18 -10.46
C SER A 216 0.15 18.61 -9.29
N THR A 217 -0.87 17.81 -9.01
CA THR A 217 -1.78 17.87 -7.87
C THR A 217 -2.06 16.42 -7.45
N CYS A 218 -1.14 15.81 -6.73
CA CYS A 218 -1.21 14.37 -6.50
C CYS A 218 -2.17 14.07 -5.32
N PHE A 219 -3.11 13.15 -5.56
CA PHE A 219 -4.11 12.64 -4.61
C PHE A 219 -3.78 11.21 -4.14
N ILE A 220 -2.57 10.68 -4.41
CA ILE A 220 -2.20 9.28 -4.11
C ILE A 220 -0.74 9.19 -3.63
N CYS A 221 -0.24 10.23 -2.99
CA CYS A 221 1.20 10.42 -2.72
C CYS A 221 1.56 10.29 -1.25
N ASP A 222 0.56 10.24 -0.38
CA ASP A 222 0.69 10.69 0.99
C ASP A 222 0.15 9.70 1.98
N ARG A 223 0.35 8.39 1.71
CA ARG A 223 0.07 7.34 2.69
C ARG A 223 0.74 7.65 4.03
N PHE A 224 -0.06 8.02 5.01
CA PHE A 224 0.39 8.46 6.32
C PHE A 224 0.70 7.25 7.17
N TYR A 225 1.93 7.21 7.68
CA TYR A 225 2.39 6.06 8.44
C TYR A 225 1.83 6.09 9.86
N LEU A 226 2.33 6.96 10.74
CA LEU A 226 1.94 7.04 12.17
C LEU A 226 0.96 8.19 12.47
N TYR A 227 1.00 9.22 11.63
CA TYR A 227 0.33 10.48 11.89
C TYR A 227 -0.17 11.10 10.60
N HIS A 228 -1.40 11.60 10.61
CA HIS A 228 -2.21 12.06 9.50
C HIS A 228 -2.83 13.44 9.84
N PRO A 229 -2.16 14.53 9.47
CA PRO A 229 -2.61 15.89 9.77
C PRO A 229 -3.88 16.31 9.03
N ASP A 230 -4.14 15.74 7.84
CA ASP A 230 -5.32 16.11 7.05
C ASP A 230 -6.64 15.54 7.62
N ALA A 231 -6.58 14.36 8.24
CA ALA A 231 -7.67 13.80 9.01
C ALA A 231 -8.10 14.68 10.20
N ASP A 232 -7.20 15.52 10.72
CA ASP A 232 -7.47 16.52 11.78
C ASP A 232 -7.99 17.86 11.23
N SER A 233 -8.25 17.97 9.92
CA SER A 233 -8.95 19.13 9.37
C SER A 233 -10.38 19.20 9.93
N ARG A 234 -10.85 20.43 10.22
CA ARG A 234 -12.23 20.68 10.68
C ARG A 234 -13.24 20.14 9.65
N GLY A 235 -13.65 18.89 9.82
CA GLY A 235 -14.56 18.18 8.93
C GLY A 235 -14.20 16.71 8.65
N GLY A 236 -12.96 16.28 8.92
CA GLY A 236 -12.50 14.90 8.69
C GLY A 236 -12.61 14.50 7.23
N TYR A 237 -11.74 15.07 6.42
CA TYR A 237 -11.60 14.75 5.01
C TYR A 237 -10.26 14.03 4.82
N ASP A 238 -10.17 13.16 3.81
CA ASP A 238 -8.99 12.34 3.51
C ASP A 238 -8.68 11.28 4.58
N PHE A 239 -9.19 10.06 4.40
CA PHE A 239 -8.84 8.88 5.20
C PHE A 239 -8.07 7.81 4.40
N SER A 240 -8.02 7.96 3.07
CA SER A 240 -7.43 7.01 2.13
C SER A 240 -5.93 6.79 2.39
N GLU A 241 -5.26 7.72 3.04
CA GLU A 241 -3.83 7.66 3.27
C GLU A 241 -3.45 6.63 4.34
N ALA A 242 -4.38 6.25 5.21
CA ALA A 242 -4.19 5.19 6.21
C ALA A 242 -5.17 4.01 6.01
N LEU A 243 -6.27 4.23 5.27
CA LEU A 243 -7.33 3.27 5.04
C LEU A 243 -7.52 2.98 3.55
N GLY A 244 -7.88 1.75 3.23
CA GLY A 244 -8.25 1.31 1.89
C GLY A 244 -9.64 0.68 1.88
N SER A 245 -10.21 0.56 0.70
CA SER A 245 -11.54 0.04 0.45
C SER A 245 -11.50 -1.08 -0.58
N THR A 246 -12.27 -2.12 -0.31
CA THR A 246 -12.54 -3.20 -1.29
C THR A 246 -13.71 -2.85 -2.21
N PHE A 247 -14.31 -1.65 -2.08
CA PHE A 247 -15.32 -1.16 -3.02
C PHE A 247 -14.77 -1.08 -4.46
N TYR A 248 -13.48 -0.77 -4.59
CA TYR A 248 -12.81 -0.62 -5.87
C TYR A 248 -12.05 -1.90 -6.27
N PRO A 249 -12.00 -2.23 -7.58
CA PRO A 249 -11.15 -3.31 -8.07
C PRO A 249 -9.67 -3.09 -7.71
N ILE A 250 -8.96 -4.18 -7.45
CA ILE A 250 -7.51 -4.18 -7.21
C ILE A 250 -6.80 -3.57 -8.42
N ASN A 251 -5.77 -2.76 -8.18
CA ASN A 251 -4.95 -2.12 -9.23
C ASN A 251 -5.77 -1.28 -10.23
N THR A 252 -6.95 -0.78 -9.83
CA THR A 252 -7.81 -0.02 -10.75
C THR A 252 -7.13 1.26 -11.25
N SER A 253 -7.25 1.51 -12.55
CA SER A 253 -6.89 2.77 -13.21
C SER A 253 -8.08 3.40 -13.95
N ALA A 254 -9.26 2.79 -13.84
CA ALA A 254 -10.47 3.18 -14.57
C ALA A 254 -11.34 4.21 -13.83
N VAL A 255 -10.88 4.70 -12.68
CA VAL A 255 -11.56 5.65 -11.79
C VAL A 255 -10.75 6.93 -11.66
N ASN A 256 -11.34 7.99 -11.11
CA ASN A 256 -10.60 9.22 -10.86
C ASN A 256 -9.56 9.01 -9.73
N ASN A 257 -8.66 9.97 -9.52
CA ASN A 257 -7.54 9.77 -8.60
C ASN A 257 -7.93 9.68 -7.12
N ALA A 258 -8.95 10.44 -6.69
CA ALA A 258 -9.47 10.34 -5.31
C ALA A 258 -10.08 8.96 -5.06
N GLU A 259 -10.85 8.45 -6.02
CA GLU A 259 -11.40 7.09 -5.96
C GLU A 259 -10.30 6.01 -6.02
N ARG A 260 -9.28 6.23 -6.86
CA ARG A 260 -8.14 5.32 -6.99
C ARG A 260 -7.31 5.26 -5.71
N GLU A 261 -7.25 6.35 -4.96
CA GLU A 261 -6.55 6.40 -3.69
C GLU A 261 -7.16 5.44 -2.66
N CYS A 262 -8.49 5.34 -2.64
CA CYS A 262 -9.20 4.41 -1.78
C CYS A 262 -8.92 2.94 -2.15
N ALA A 263 -8.43 2.63 -3.35
CA ALA A 263 -8.29 1.26 -3.84
C ALA A 263 -6.99 0.60 -3.36
N PHE A 264 -7.08 -0.69 -3.03
CA PHE A 264 -5.89 -1.51 -2.79
C PHE A 264 -5.14 -1.79 -4.10
N SER A 265 -3.82 -1.77 -4.02
CA SER A 265 -2.95 -1.83 -5.19
C SER A 265 -1.53 -2.26 -4.84
N SER A 266 -0.80 -2.86 -5.79
CA SER A 266 0.58 -3.30 -5.56
C SER A 266 1.38 -3.25 -6.85
N HIS A 267 2.71 -3.15 -6.71
CA HIS A 267 3.64 -3.36 -7.82
C HIS A 267 3.90 -4.84 -8.10
N HIS A 268 3.39 -5.76 -7.27
CA HIS A 268 3.43 -7.18 -7.55
C HIS A 268 2.57 -7.49 -8.79
N PRO A 269 3.07 -8.29 -9.75
CA PRO A 269 2.28 -8.68 -10.91
C PRO A 269 1.02 -9.48 -10.52
N GLY A 270 -0.14 -9.03 -11.01
CA GLY A 270 -1.39 -9.78 -10.98
C GLY A 270 -2.21 -9.69 -9.70
N GLY A 271 -1.86 -8.82 -8.74
CA GLY A 271 -2.63 -8.72 -7.50
C GLY A 271 -1.94 -7.99 -6.34
N VAL A 272 -2.52 -8.15 -5.15
CA VAL A 272 -2.06 -7.54 -3.89
C VAL A 272 -1.86 -8.59 -2.82
N CYS A 273 -0.87 -8.38 -1.94
CA CYS A 273 -0.83 -9.11 -0.68
C CYS A 273 -1.79 -8.47 0.33
N GLY A 274 -2.51 -9.30 1.06
CA GLY A 274 -3.31 -8.88 2.21
C GLY A 274 -3.28 -9.90 3.33
N VAL A 275 -3.84 -9.50 4.47
CA VAL A 275 -3.96 -10.34 5.65
C VAL A 275 -5.37 -10.30 6.20
N HIS A 276 -5.89 -11.48 6.50
CA HIS A 276 -7.21 -11.69 7.11
C HIS A 276 -7.20 -11.36 8.60
N ALA A 277 -8.38 -11.22 9.19
CA ALA A 277 -8.54 -10.88 10.60
C ALA A 277 -8.04 -11.95 11.58
N ASP A 278 -7.84 -13.19 11.14
CA ASP A 278 -7.17 -14.27 11.88
C ASP A 278 -5.64 -14.31 11.69
N GLY A 279 -5.10 -13.38 10.90
CA GLY A 279 -3.71 -13.27 10.56
C GLY A 279 -3.25 -14.19 9.42
N ALA A 280 -4.15 -14.89 8.71
CA ALA A 280 -3.78 -15.61 7.49
C ALA A 280 -3.44 -14.62 6.37
N THR A 281 -2.28 -14.80 5.74
CA THR A 281 -1.83 -13.94 4.64
C THR A 281 -2.17 -14.58 3.31
N GLU A 282 -2.75 -13.80 2.40
CA GLU A 282 -3.18 -14.25 1.08
C GLU A 282 -2.71 -13.26 0.01
N PHE A 283 -2.56 -13.75 -1.22
CA PHE A 283 -2.41 -12.90 -2.38
C PHE A 283 -3.69 -12.91 -3.19
N PHE A 284 -4.34 -11.76 -3.25
CA PHE A 284 -5.58 -11.57 -3.96
C PHE A 284 -5.29 -11.24 -5.42
N ASN A 285 -5.82 -12.07 -6.31
CA ASN A 285 -5.69 -11.86 -7.76
C ASN A 285 -6.53 -10.66 -8.18
N GLU A 286 -5.98 -9.79 -9.04
CA GLU A 286 -6.70 -8.60 -9.54
C GLU A 286 -7.93 -8.93 -10.41
N SER A 287 -8.02 -10.16 -10.90
CA SER A 287 -9.17 -10.70 -11.65
C SER A 287 -10.25 -11.31 -10.75
N VAL A 288 -10.16 -11.16 -9.42
CA VAL A 288 -11.21 -11.58 -8.49
C VAL A 288 -12.53 -10.92 -8.84
N ASP A 289 -13.63 -11.66 -8.69
CA ASP A 289 -14.97 -11.11 -8.82
C ASP A 289 -15.18 -9.94 -7.84
N LEU A 290 -15.74 -8.84 -8.32
CA LEU A 290 -15.83 -7.60 -7.53
C LEU A 290 -16.80 -7.74 -6.34
N GLU A 291 -17.86 -8.53 -6.47
CA GLU A 291 -18.77 -8.76 -5.34
C GLU A 291 -18.07 -9.59 -4.25
N THR A 292 -17.30 -10.60 -4.66
CA THR A 292 -16.46 -11.38 -3.76
C THR A 292 -15.41 -10.51 -3.07
N TRP A 293 -14.74 -9.63 -3.81
CA TRP A 293 -13.75 -8.71 -3.25
C TRP A 293 -14.34 -7.76 -2.21
N ARG A 294 -15.50 -7.18 -2.51
CA ARG A 294 -16.25 -6.32 -1.59
C ARG A 294 -16.72 -7.05 -0.33
N ALA A 295 -17.12 -8.32 -0.46
CA ALA A 295 -17.55 -9.13 0.67
C ALA A 295 -16.40 -9.35 1.66
N ILE A 296 -15.20 -9.64 1.16
CA ILE A 296 -14.01 -9.85 1.99
C ILE A 296 -13.66 -8.59 2.82
N GLY A 297 -13.95 -7.38 2.33
CA GLY A 297 -13.73 -6.16 3.13
C GLY A 297 -14.76 -5.90 4.22
N SER A 298 -15.90 -6.60 4.20
CA SER A 298 -16.97 -6.43 5.19
C SER A 298 -16.71 -7.26 6.45
N ILE A 299 -17.19 -6.77 7.60
CA ILE A 299 -17.32 -7.56 8.83
C ILE A 299 -18.69 -8.26 8.94
N ARG A 300 -19.65 -7.90 8.05
CA ARG A 300 -21.01 -8.45 7.95
C ARG A 300 -21.51 -8.52 6.49
N ASP A 301 -21.79 -9.72 5.99
CA ASP A 301 -22.12 -10.01 4.59
C ASP A 301 -23.44 -9.36 4.15
N HIS A 302 -24.38 -9.18 5.08
CA HIS A 302 -25.71 -8.63 4.81
C HIS A 302 -25.75 -7.12 4.56
N ASP A 303 -24.62 -6.42 4.73
CA ASP A 303 -24.55 -4.96 4.56
C ASP A 303 -24.18 -4.55 3.12
N LEU A 304 -23.82 -5.50 2.24
CA LEU A 304 -23.67 -5.24 0.81
C LEU A 304 -25.04 -5.11 0.15
N ALA A 305 -25.60 -3.89 0.15
CA ALA A 305 -26.75 -3.59 -0.69
C ALA A 305 -26.40 -3.92 -2.17
N PRO A 306 -27.26 -4.62 -2.93
CA PRO A 306 -26.97 -4.96 -4.31
C PRO A 306 -26.70 -3.68 -5.09
N THR A 307 -25.46 -3.47 -5.52
CA THR A 307 -25.07 -2.27 -6.26
C THR A 307 -25.68 -2.35 -7.65
N ARG A 308 -26.95 -1.93 -7.79
CA ARG A 308 -27.54 -1.52 -9.07
C ARG A 308 -26.92 -0.21 -9.52
N GLY A 309 -25.63 -0.25 -9.84
CA GLY A 309 -24.89 0.84 -10.45
C GLY A 309 -24.04 0.23 -11.54
N ARG A 310 -24.51 0.30 -12.79
CA ARG A 310 -23.68 0.02 -13.96
C ARG A 310 -22.40 0.83 -13.82
N LEU A 311 -21.25 0.16 -13.68
CA LEU A 311 -20.00 0.74 -14.12
C LEU A 311 -20.20 1.17 -15.59
N PRO A 312 -19.80 2.39 -16.01
CA PRO A 312 -19.82 2.74 -17.42
C PRO A 312 -18.94 1.74 -18.16
N SER A 313 -19.55 1.01 -19.10
CA SER A 313 -18.89 0.03 -19.93
C SER A 313 -17.78 0.69 -20.75
N ALA A 314 -16.54 0.56 -20.30
CA ALA A 314 -15.35 0.81 -21.08
C ALA A 314 -14.49 -0.47 -21.17
N PHE A 315 -15.15 -1.60 -21.46
CA PHE A 315 -14.48 -2.72 -22.11
C PHE A 315 -14.48 -2.43 -23.62
N SER A 316 -13.46 -1.71 -24.09
CA SER A 316 -13.05 -1.78 -25.49
C SER A 316 -11.65 -2.36 -25.51
N VAL A 317 -11.59 -3.63 -25.89
CA VAL A 317 -10.37 -4.34 -26.27
C VAL A 317 -9.71 -3.55 -27.40
N CYS A 318 -8.63 -2.83 -27.11
CA CYS A 318 -7.75 -2.30 -28.15
C CYS A 318 -6.70 -3.37 -28.48
N HIS A 319 -7.05 -4.23 -29.43
CA HIS A 319 -6.07 -4.79 -30.35
C HIS A 319 -5.89 -3.82 -31.53
N THR A 320 -4.69 -3.86 -32.12
CA THR A 320 -4.16 -3.02 -33.23
C THR A 320 -3.64 -1.66 -32.74
N GLY A 321 -2.36 -1.30 -32.91
CA GLY A 321 -1.48 -1.49 -34.05
C GLY A 321 -1.46 -0.18 -34.84
N SER A 322 -0.33 0.53 -34.78
CA SER A 322 0.12 1.59 -35.73
C SER A 322 -0.89 2.66 -36.19
N ASP A 323 -0.80 3.87 -35.65
CA ASP A 323 -0.72 5.14 -36.43
C ASP A 323 -1.06 6.36 -35.54
N MET A 324 -0.02 6.99 -34.97
CA MET A 324 -0.10 8.34 -34.40
C MET A 324 0.85 9.27 -35.15
N ALA A 325 0.46 9.67 -36.35
CA ALA A 325 1.03 10.83 -37.05
C ALA A 325 0.01 11.41 -38.04
N ALA A 326 -0.95 12.20 -37.53
CA ALA A 326 -1.60 13.33 -38.24
C ALA A 326 -2.96 13.63 -37.61
N ARG A 327 -3.04 14.66 -36.77
CA ARG A 327 -4.22 15.55 -36.60
C ARG A 327 -3.94 16.63 -35.56
N ARG A 328 -3.03 17.54 -35.92
CA ARG A 328 -2.94 18.89 -35.31
C ARG A 328 -2.73 19.90 -36.43
N GLN A 329 -3.82 20.26 -37.12
CA GLN A 329 -3.99 21.51 -37.84
C GLN A 329 -5.38 21.50 -38.45
N THR A 330 -6.30 22.30 -37.89
CA THR A 330 -7.42 23.00 -38.54
C THR A 330 -8.50 23.37 -37.52
N ARG A 331 -8.28 24.47 -36.78
CA ARG A 331 -9.38 25.31 -36.28
C ARG A 331 -8.86 26.72 -35.95
N ARG A 332 -8.61 27.48 -37.01
CA ARG A 332 -8.71 28.95 -37.04
C ARG A 332 -9.56 29.27 -38.27
N MET A 333 -10.41 30.28 -38.15
CA MET A 333 -11.41 30.79 -39.11
C MET A 333 -12.78 30.10 -39.04
N ARG A 334 -13.64 30.56 -38.13
CA ARG A 334 -14.71 31.52 -38.40
C ARG A 334 -15.37 31.90 -37.07
#